data_AF-A0A199UZM3-F1
#
_entry.id   AF-A0A199UZM3-F1
#
_cell.length_a   1.000
_cell.length_b   1.000
_cell.length_c   1.000
_cell.angle_alpha   90.00
_cell.angle_beta   90.00
_cell.angle_gamma   90.00
#
_symmetry.space_group_name_H-M   'P 1'
#
loop_
_entity.id
_entity.type
_entity.pdbx_description
1 polymer ?
#
loop_
_entity_poly.entity_id
_entity_poly.type
_entity_poly.pdbx_seq_one_letter_code
_entity_poly.pdbx_strand_id
1 'polypeptide(L)'
;MWSGTEREEESFSGSGAFRNEIAALGSIRHRNIVRLLGWGANRATKLLFYNYLPNGSLSGYLHRGGGGGGGGGKQQQQQQQQGGEGEWERRYEMAVGVAHAVAYLHHDCVPAILHGDVKPMNVLLGPDFEPYLADFGLARLLGAANSNSNSDSNLDLQPPNFAPPFGGSYGYIAPEYASMQRITAKSDVYSYGVVLLEILTGRHPLDPTLPGGTHLVQWVRDHLQRKLDPIDLLDPRLRGRPDSQIQEMLQALAISVLCICPRADDRPTMKDVAALLREIRRPAVDEPQKEPTGAPAPAAAFPAPSTPFKGSSNCSFAMSDYSS
;
A
#
# COMPACT_ATOMS: atom_id res chain seq x y z
N MET A 1 -39.72 -41.58 -5.34
CA MET A 1 -39.40 -41.70 -6.77
C MET A 1 -39.04 -40.31 -7.26
N TRP A 2 -37.78 -40.12 -7.63
CA TRP A 2 -37.27 -38.94 -8.32
C TRP A 2 -37.95 -38.73 -9.67
N SER A 3 -38.03 -37.47 -10.09
CA SER A 3 -37.55 -36.92 -11.38
C SER A 3 -38.42 -35.70 -11.70
N GLY A 4 -37.89 -34.48 -11.67
CA GLY A 4 -37.22 -33.83 -12.81
C GLY A 4 -38.23 -32.84 -13.40
N THR A 5 -37.95 -31.54 -13.51
CA THR A 5 -36.99 -31.01 -14.48
C THR A 5 -36.29 -29.75 -13.97
N GLU A 6 -35.00 -29.72 -14.28
CA GLU A 6 -34.04 -28.63 -14.12
C GLU A 6 -34.36 -27.41 -15.01
N ARG A 7 -33.59 -26.35 -14.73
CA ARG A 7 -33.16 -25.25 -15.61
C ARG A 7 -34.15 -24.12 -15.85
N GLU A 8 -33.93 -23.07 -15.07
CA GLU A 8 -33.74 -21.71 -15.58
C GLU A 8 -32.76 -20.99 -14.63
N GLU A 9 -31.46 -21.27 -14.80
CA GLU A 9 -30.42 -20.34 -14.36
C GLU A 9 -30.45 -19.14 -15.31
N GLU A 10 -31.36 -18.21 -15.06
CA GLU A 10 -31.33 -16.91 -15.71
C GLU A 10 -30.15 -16.10 -15.13
N SER A 11 -29.25 -15.78 -16.06
CA SER A 11 -28.02 -15.02 -15.92
C SER A 11 -28.25 -13.57 -15.54
N PHE A 12 -28.55 -13.30 -14.27
CA PHE A 12 -28.38 -11.96 -13.70
C PHE A 12 -26.96 -11.81 -13.15
N SER A 13 -26.12 -11.06 -13.87
CA SER A 13 -24.76 -10.65 -13.43
C SER A 13 -24.73 -10.15 -11.97
N GLY A 14 -25.81 -9.52 -11.48
CA GLY A 14 -25.94 -9.07 -10.09
C GLY A 14 -26.16 -10.17 -9.03
N SER A 15 -26.47 -11.41 -9.40
CA SER A 15 -26.62 -12.52 -8.44
C SER A 15 -25.28 -13.04 -7.93
N GLY A 16 -24.28 -13.10 -8.81
CA GLY A 16 -22.92 -13.49 -8.44
C GLY A 16 -22.28 -12.46 -7.52
N ALA A 17 -22.32 -11.18 -7.93
CA ALA A 17 -21.71 -10.09 -7.15
C ALA A 17 -22.27 -9.97 -5.72
N PHE A 18 -23.59 -10.04 -5.58
CA PHE A 18 -24.24 -10.01 -4.27
C PHE A 18 -23.79 -11.17 -3.36
N ARG A 19 -23.70 -12.39 -3.90
CA ARG A 19 -23.28 -13.58 -3.14
C ARG A 19 -21.80 -13.52 -2.78
N ASN A 20 -20.95 -13.06 -3.70
CA ASN A 20 -19.52 -12.89 -3.48
C ASN A 20 -19.26 -11.90 -2.35
N GLU A 21 -19.96 -10.77 -2.36
CA GLU A 21 -19.81 -9.73 -1.35
C GLU A 21 -20.26 -10.20 0.04
N ILE A 22 -21.39 -10.91 0.14
CA ILE A 22 -21.81 -11.51 1.41
C ILE A 22 -20.81 -12.57 1.90
N ALA A 23 -20.31 -13.42 1.01
CA ALA A 23 -19.36 -14.46 1.37
C ALA A 23 -18.02 -13.88 1.85
N ALA A 24 -17.52 -12.85 1.17
CA ALA A 24 -16.28 -12.17 1.54
C ALA A 24 -16.44 -11.36 2.83
N LEU A 25 -17.40 -10.43 2.87
CA LEU A 25 -17.57 -9.49 3.99
C LEU A 25 -18.25 -10.10 5.22
N GLY A 26 -19.00 -11.20 5.07
CA GLY A 26 -19.73 -11.81 6.17
C GLY A 26 -18.84 -12.38 7.28
N SER A 27 -17.58 -12.69 6.97
CA SER A 27 -16.63 -13.34 7.89
C SER A 27 -15.44 -12.47 8.29
N ILE A 28 -15.27 -11.28 7.70
CA ILE A 28 -14.10 -10.43 7.94
C ILE A 28 -14.42 -9.13 8.68
N ARG A 29 -13.46 -8.67 9.46
CA ARG A 29 -13.49 -7.37 10.13
C ARG A 29 -12.09 -6.80 10.15
N HIS A 30 -11.90 -5.66 9.50
CA HIS A 30 -10.62 -4.98 9.43
C HIS A 30 -10.83 -3.46 9.43
N ARG A 31 -9.93 -2.71 10.07
CA ARG A 31 -10.05 -1.25 10.22
C ARG A 31 -10.07 -0.48 8.89
N ASN A 32 -9.53 -1.07 7.83
CA ASN A 32 -9.47 -0.49 6.48
C ASN A 32 -10.36 -1.21 5.47
N ILE A 33 -11.38 -1.96 5.92
CA ILE A 33 -12.35 -2.63 5.04
C ILE A 33 -13.76 -2.25 5.51
N VAL A 34 -14.66 -1.97 4.57
CA VAL A 34 -16.04 -1.66 4.91
C VAL A 34 -16.71 -2.81 5.67
N ARG A 35 -17.51 -2.46 6.67
CA ARG A 35 -18.25 -3.44 7.46
C ARG A 35 -19.64 -3.64 6.86
N LEU A 36 -19.94 -4.86 6.42
CA LEU A 36 -21.29 -5.27 6.10
C LEU A 36 -22.10 -5.38 7.41
N LEU A 37 -23.16 -4.59 7.53
CA LEU A 37 -24.08 -4.58 8.68
C LEU A 37 -25.17 -5.64 8.54
N GLY A 38 -25.58 -5.92 7.30
CA GLY A 38 -26.60 -6.89 6.98
C GLY A 38 -26.92 -6.88 5.49
N TRP A 39 -27.83 -7.77 5.09
CA TRP A 39 -28.30 -7.88 3.72
C TRP A 39 -29.79 -8.22 3.71
N GLY A 40 -30.47 -7.88 2.61
CA GLY A 40 -31.87 -8.23 2.38
C GLY A 40 -32.06 -8.65 0.92
N ALA A 41 -32.81 -9.71 0.68
CA ALA A 41 -33.07 -10.19 -0.67
C ALA A 41 -34.53 -10.65 -0.83
N ASN A 42 -35.14 -10.31 -1.96
CA ASN A 42 -36.38 -10.89 -2.45
C ASN A 42 -36.20 -11.31 -3.93
N ARG A 43 -37.28 -11.72 -4.62
CA ARG A 43 -37.19 -12.16 -6.02
C ARG A 43 -36.69 -11.10 -7.00
N ALA A 44 -36.91 -9.82 -6.72
CA ALA A 44 -36.62 -8.70 -7.63
C ALA A 44 -35.48 -7.78 -7.14
N THR A 45 -35.15 -7.80 -5.84
CA THR A 45 -34.29 -6.80 -5.20
C THR A 45 -33.31 -7.46 -4.24
N LYS A 46 -32.08 -6.98 -4.27
CA LYS A 46 -30.98 -7.39 -3.40
C LYS A 46 -30.36 -6.12 -2.80
N LEU A 47 -30.24 -6.07 -1.49
CA LEU A 47 -29.77 -4.91 -0.72
C LEU A 47 -28.66 -5.33 0.22
N LEU A 48 -27.62 -4.50 0.30
CA LEU A 48 -26.51 -4.63 1.24
C LEU A 48 -26.46 -3.36 2.08
N PHE A 49 -26.30 -3.51 3.39
CA PHE A 49 -26.32 -2.41 4.35
C PHE A 49 -24.92 -2.20 4.93
N TYR A 50 -24.42 -0.97 4.88
CA TYR A 50 -23.10 -0.57 5.36
C TYR A 50 -23.18 0.66 6.27
N ASN A 51 -22.10 0.93 6.99
CA ASN A 51 -21.90 2.25 7.59
C ASN A 51 -21.77 3.31 6.49
N TYR A 52 -22.38 4.47 6.71
CA TYR A 52 -22.21 5.63 5.84
C TYR A 52 -20.83 6.26 6.06
N LEU A 53 -20.10 6.51 4.97
CA LEU A 53 -18.76 7.10 4.97
C LEU A 53 -18.84 8.50 4.31
N PRO A 54 -18.69 9.60 5.08
CA PRO A 54 -19.14 10.93 4.67
C PRO A 54 -18.23 11.60 3.63
N ASN A 55 -16.97 11.17 3.50
CA ASN A 55 -15.98 11.81 2.63
C ASN A 55 -15.93 11.21 1.22
N GLY A 56 -16.86 10.31 0.89
CA GLY A 56 -16.97 9.73 -0.45
C GLY A 56 -15.81 8.78 -0.76
N SER A 57 -15.40 8.71 -2.04
CA SER A 57 -14.30 7.84 -2.49
C SER A 57 -12.97 8.57 -2.60
N LEU A 58 -11.87 7.82 -2.53
CA LEU A 58 -10.51 8.28 -2.80
C LEU A 58 -10.40 8.88 -4.22
N SER A 59 -11.09 8.31 -5.21
CA SER A 59 -11.16 8.90 -6.55
C SER A 59 -11.74 10.31 -6.53
N GLY A 60 -12.81 10.54 -5.76
CA GLY A 60 -13.43 11.86 -5.59
C GLY A 60 -12.52 12.83 -4.85
N TYR A 61 -11.71 12.33 -3.90
CA TYR A 61 -10.69 13.12 -3.21
C TYR A 61 -9.57 13.57 -4.16
N LEU A 62 -8.99 12.66 -4.94
CA LEU A 62 -7.84 12.95 -5.79
C LEU A 62 -8.18 13.89 -6.96
N HIS A 63 -9.37 13.73 -7.58
CA HIS A 63 -9.74 14.40 -8.84
C HIS A 63 -10.71 15.58 -8.71
N ARG A 64 -10.92 16.06 -7.48
CA ARG A 64 -11.93 17.08 -7.13
C ARG A 64 -11.82 18.43 -7.87
N GLY A 65 -10.74 18.69 -8.60
CA GLY A 65 -10.47 19.92 -9.35
C GLY A 65 -10.46 19.79 -10.88
N GLY A 66 -10.66 18.60 -11.45
CA GLY A 66 -10.75 18.37 -12.90
C GLY A 66 -12.21 18.15 -13.31
N GLY A 67 -12.78 19.07 -14.09
CA GLY A 67 -14.23 19.18 -14.33
C GLY A 67 -14.95 17.89 -14.77
N GLY A 68 -16.14 17.67 -14.17
CA GLY A 68 -17.08 16.63 -14.60
C GLY A 68 -18.10 16.24 -13.52
N GLY A 69 -19.12 17.08 -13.33
CA GLY A 69 -20.43 16.78 -12.72
C GLY A 69 -20.55 15.68 -11.65
N GLY A 70 -20.56 16.06 -10.38
CA GLY A 70 -21.04 15.21 -9.29
C GLY A 70 -21.43 16.06 -8.09
N GLY A 71 -22.72 16.10 -7.74
CA GLY A 71 -23.35 17.00 -6.78
C GLY A 71 -22.90 16.84 -5.32
N GLY A 72 -21.65 17.18 -5.02
CA GLY A 72 -21.16 17.33 -3.64
C GLY A 72 -21.60 18.67 -3.05
N GLY A 73 -22.41 18.63 -2.00
CA GLY A 73 -22.99 19.80 -1.35
C GLY A 73 -21.94 20.85 -0.91
N LYS A 74 -22.40 22.11 -0.91
CA LYS A 74 -21.65 23.35 -0.60
C LYS A 74 -20.86 23.36 0.73
N GLN A 75 -21.08 22.40 1.63
CA GLN A 75 -20.38 22.33 2.93
C GLN A 75 -18.93 21.84 2.82
N GLN A 76 -18.57 21.06 1.78
CA GLN A 76 -17.18 20.59 1.60
C GLN A 76 -16.24 21.66 0.99
N GLN A 77 -16.76 22.82 0.57
CA GLN A 77 -15.95 23.90 -0.02
C GLN A 77 -15.24 24.80 1.02
N GLN A 78 -15.63 24.75 2.32
CA GLN A 78 -15.09 25.68 3.32
C GLN A 78 -13.84 25.17 4.07
N GLN A 79 -13.50 23.88 4.05
CA GLN A 79 -12.32 23.35 4.76
C GLN A 79 -11.07 23.15 3.89
N GLN A 80 -11.15 23.28 2.56
CA GLN A 80 -10.04 22.91 1.63
C GLN A 80 -9.79 23.95 0.54
N GLN A 81 -9.77 25.24 0.90
CA GLN A 81 -8.99 26.17 0.10
C GLN A 81 -7.52 25.90 0.39
N GLN A 82 -6.79 25.47 -0.65
CA GLN A 82 -5.34 25.24 -0.71
C GLN A 82 -4.89 23.84 -0.29
N GLY A 83 -3.93 23.27 -1.02
CA GLY A 83 -3.21 22.05 -0.66
C GLY A 83 -2.43 22.27 0.63
N GLY A 84 -3.15 22.23 1.75
CA GLY A 84 -2.67 22.66 3.05
C GLY A 84 -1.46 21.89 3.55
N GLU A 85 -0.89 22.37 4.64
CA GLU A 85 0.03 21.62 5.47
C GLU A 85 -0.60 20.25 5.78
N GLY A 86 0.02 19.16 5.30
CA GLY A 86 -0.47 17.79 5.49
C GLY A 86 -1.19 17.12 4.32
N GLU A 87 -1.22 17.69 3.10
CA GLU A 87 -1.79 16.99 1.94
C GLU A 87 -1.08 15.66 1.65
N TRP A 88 0.26 15.63 1.74
CA TRP A 88 1.03 14.39 1.60
C TRP A 88 0.71 13.39 2.71
N GLU A 89 0.60 13.86 3.95
CA GLU A 89 0.32 13.03 5.12
C GLU A 89 -0.94 12.21 4.93
N ARG A 90 -2.05 12.87 4.57
CA ARG A 90 -3.33 12.20 4.34
C ARG A 90 -3.24 11.18 3.21
N ARG A 91 -2.61 11.56 2.09
CA ARG A 91 -2.44 10.66 0.93
C ARG A 91 -1.62 9.42 1.29
N TYR A 92 -0.56 9.61 2.08
CA TYR A 92 0.28 8.53 2.52
C TYR A 92 -0.45 7.60 3.50
N GLU A 93 -1.21 8.13 4.46
CA GLU A 93 -2.07 7.32 5.35
C GLU A 93 -3.12 6.53 4.56
N MET A 94 -3.74 7.14 3.54
CA MET A 94 -4.66 6.44 2.63
C MET A 94 -3.94 5.29 1.90
N ALA A 95 -2.78 5.54 1.32
CA ALA A 95 -1.99 4.53 0.62
C ALA A 95 -1.63 3.34 1.53
N VAL A 96 -1.18 3.62 2.75
CA VAL A 96 -0.84 2.63 3.78
C VAL A 96 -2.07 1.84 4.21
N GLY A 97 -3.20 2.50 4.47
CA GLY A 97 -4.42 1.84 4.89
C GLY A 97 -5.00 0.91 3.81
N VAL A 98 -4.95 1.32 2.53
CA VAL A 98 -5.34 0.44 1.41
C VAL A 98 -4.38 -0.76 1.33
N ALA A 99 -3.07 -0.56 1.48
CA ALA A 99 -2.12 -1.67 1.50
C ALA A 99 -2.43 -2.68 2.61
N HIS A 100 -2.77 -2.21 3.81
CA HIS A 100 -3.18 -3.08 4.92
C HIS A 100 -4.45 -3.86 4.62
N ALA A 101 -5.46 -3.22 4.02
CA ALA A 101 -6.70 -3.89 3.66
C ALA A 101 -6.43 -5.07 2.72
N VAL A 102 -5.68 -4.85 1.65
CA VAL A 102 -5.37 -5.92 0.67
C VAL A 102 -4.45 -6.98 1.29
N ALA A 103 -3.45 -6.58 2.10
CA ALA A 103 -2.59 -7.52 2.80
C ALA A 103 -3.38 -8.44 3.74
N TYR A 104 -4.33 -7.90 4.50
CA TYR A 104 -5.21 -8.67 5.36
C TYR A 104 -6.04 -9.70 4.56
N LEU A 105 -6.60 -9.30 3.41
CA LEU A 105 -7.36 -10.21 2.54
C LEU A 105 -6.50 -11.38 2.04
N HIS A 106 -5.25 -11.10 1.64
CA HIS A 106 -4.37 -12.10 1.05
C HIS A 106 -3.69 -13.03 2.07
N HIS A 107 -3.39 -12.53 3.26
CA HIS A 107 -2.47 -13.21 4.18
C HIS A 107 -3.07 -13.55 5.54
N ASP A 108 -4.09 -12.81 6.00
CA ASP A 108 -4.68 -13.02 7.34
C ASP A 108 -6.06 -13.70 7.26
N CYS A 109 -6.73 -13.67 6.11
CA CYS A 109 -7.96 -14.41 5.87
C CYS A 109 -7.69 -15.88 5.54
N VAL A 110 -8.51 -16.77 6.09
CA VAL A 110 -8.47 -18.21 5.80
C VAL A 110 -9.87 -18.67 5.41
N PRO A 111 -10.11 -19.03 4.14
CA PRO A 111 -9.19 -18.94 3.00
C PRO A 111 -8.83 -17.50 2.63
N ALA A 112 -7.71 -17.32 1.92
CA ALA A 112 -7.31 -16.01 1.38
C ALA A 112 -8.38 -15.48 0.41
N ILE A 113 -8.61 -14.18 0.41
CA ILE A 113 -9.62 -13.51 -0.40
C ILE A 113 -8.92 -12.65 -1.44
N LEU A 114 -9.24 -12.85 -2.72
CA LEU A 114 -8.87 -11.91 -3.79
C LEU A 114 -9.98 -10.87 -3.94
N HIS A 115 -9.60 -9.60 -4.04
CA HIS A 115 -10.56 -8.51 -4.21
C HIS A 115 -11.02 -8.43 -5.68
N GLY A 116 -10.08 -8.41 -6.63
CA GLY A 116 -10.34 -8.44 -8.07
C GLY A 116 -10.64 -7.09 -8.72
N ASP A 117 -10.96 -6.05 -7.94
CA ASP A 117 -11.24 -4.69 -8.45
C ASP A 117 -10.73 -3.57 -7.52
N VAL A 118 -9.45 -3.66 -7.11
CA VAL A 118 -8.83 -2.62 -6.27
C VAL A 118 -8.61 -1.34 -7.11
N LYS A 119 -9.31 -0.25 -6.75
CA LYS A 119 -9.21 1.07 -7.41
C LYS A 119 -9.66 2.18 -6.46
N PRO A 120 -9.29 3.46 -6.69
CA PRO A 120 -9.67 4.56 -5.78
C PRO A 120 -11.17 4.80 -5.66
N MET A 121 -11.97 4.43 -6.67
CA MET A 121 -13.43 4.51 -6.59
C MET A 121 -14.00 3.55 -5.53
N ASN A 122 -13.32 2.43 -5.30
CA ASN A 122 -13.70 1.38 -4.36
C ASN A 122 -13.00 1.55 -3.00
N VAL A 123 -12.34 2.69 -2.76
CA VAL A 123 -11.79 3.07 -1.46
C VAL A 123 -12.62 4.23 -0.94
N LEU A 124 -13.47 3.98 0.05
CA LEU A 124 -14.30 4.99 0.69
C LEU A 124 -13.57 5.64 1.87
N LEU A 125 -13.94 6.86 2.21
CA LEU A 125 -13.24 7.69 3.18
C LEU A 125 -14.12 8.00 4.40
N GLY A 126 -13.61 7.64 5.58
CA GLY A 126 -14.23 7.94 6.88
C GLY A 126 -14.20 9.43 7.23
N PRO A 127 -14.78 9.82 8.37
CA PRO A 127 -14.85 11.22 8.82
C PRO A 127 -13.48 11.91 8.89
N ASP A 128 -12.45 11.18 9.33
CA ASP A 128 -11.07 11.68 9.46
C ASP A 128 -10.21 11.26 8.26
N PHE A 129 -10.85 10.98 7.11
CA PHE A 129 -10.20 10.56 5.86
C PHE A 129 -9.53 9.18 5.90
N GLU A 130 -9.89 8.33 6.86
CA GLU A 130 -9.38 6.96 6.92
C GLU A 130 -9.91 6.12 5.75
N PRO A 131 -9.06 5.30 5.09
CA PRO A 131 -9.47 4.53 3.92
C PRO A 131 -10.18 3.23 4.33
N TYR A 132 -11.28 2.93 3.63
CA TYR A 132 -12.04 1.69 3.72
C TYR A 132 -12.22 1.08 2.32
N LEU A 133 -11.58 -0.06 2.07
CA LEU A 133 -11.77 -0.82 0.85
C LEU A 133 -13.19 -1.41 0.82
N ALA A 134 -13.88 -1.25 -0.31
CA ALA A 134 -15.28 -1.56 -0.56
C ALA A 134 -15.46 -2.29 -1.90
N ASP A 135 -16.70 -2.69 -2.20
CA ASP A 135 -17.10 -3.34 -3.46
C ASP A 135 -16.42 -4.70 -3.70
N PHE A 136 -16.88 -5.69 -2.93
CA PHE A 136 -16.41 -7.07 -3.00
C PHE A 136 -17.21 -7.90 -4.01
N GLY A 137 -17.91 -7.27 -4.96
CA GLY A 137 -18.72 -7.98 -5.96
C GLY A 137 -17.92 -8.94 -6.84
N LEU A 138 -16.63 -8.65 -7.04
CA LEU A 138 -15.71 -9.49 -7.81
C LEU A 138 -14.80 -10.38 -6.94
N ALA A 139 -15.00 -10.36 -5.62
CA ALA A 139 -14.13 -11.05 -4.68
C ALA A 139 -14.23 -12.58 -4.79
N ARG A 140 -13.13 -13.28 -4.49
CA ARG A 140 -13.02 -14.74 -4.59
C ARG A 140 -12.24 -15.35 -3.42
N LEU A 141 -12.76 -16.43 -2.84
CA LEU A 141 -12.08 -17.19 -1.80
C LEU A 141 -11.16 -18.25 -2.44
N LEU A 142 -9.85 -18.16 -2.20
CA LEU A 142 -8.85 -19.11 -2.71
C LEU A 142 -8.86 -20.41 -1.91
N GLY A 143 -9.20 -21.53 -2.56
CA GLY A 143 -9.23 -22.87 -1.94
C GLY A 143 -10.62 -23.39 -1.57
N ALA A 144 -11.68 -22.59 -1.72
CA ALA A 144 -13.06 -23.04 -1.48
C ALA A 144 -13.58 -24.05 -2.53
N ALA A 145 -12.83 -24.30 -3.61
CA ALA A 145 -13.24 -25.23 -4.67
C ALA A 145 -13.11 -26.72 -4.31
N ASN A 146 -12.42 -27.10 -3.21
CA ASN A 146 -12.07 -28.49 -2.92
C ASN A 146 -12.72 -29.12 -1.68
N SER A 147 -13.84 -28.60 -1.18
CA SER A 147 -14.54 -29.25 -0.05
C SER A 147 -15.41 -30.46 -0.44
N ASN A 148 -15.52 -30.79 -1.74
CA ASN A 148 -16.35 -31.91 -2.23
C ASN A 148 -15.62 -32.93 -3.14
N SER A 149 -14.29 -32.88 -3.27
CA SER A 149 -13.55 -33.87 -4.06
C SER A 149 -12.24 -34.25 -3.39
N ASN A 150 -12.22 -35.46 -2.82
CA ASN A 150 -11.01 -36.16 -2.40
C ASN A 150 -10.09 -36.38 -3.62
N SER A 151 -9.06 -35.58 -3.76
CA SER A 151 -7.81 -35.99 -4.39
C SER A 151 -6.68 -35.04 -4.00
N ASP A 152 -5.68 -35.61 -3.34
CA ASP A 152 -4.40 -34.99 -3.04
C ASP A 152 -3.68 -34.58 -4.34
N SER A 153 -3.73 -33.29 -4.65
CA SER A 153 -2.69 -32.62 -5.44
C SER A 153 -2.75 -31.11 -5.20
N ASN A 154 -1.66 -30.58 -4.66
CA ASN A 154 -1.35 -29.16 -4.66
C ASN A 154 -1.28 -28.68 -6.11
N LEU A 155 -2.31 -27.96 -6.56
CA LEU A 155 -2.27 -26.80 -7.47
C LEU A 155 -3.72 -26.50 -7.85
N ASP A 156 -4.20 -25.30 -7.55
CA ASP A 156 -5.07 -24.49 -8.40
C ASP A 156 -5.81 -25.24 -9.55
N LEU A 157 -6.94 -25.89 -9.29
CA LEU A 157 -7.76 -26.56 -10.31
C LEU A 157 -9.23 -26.09 -10.27
N GLN A 158 -9.49 -24.87 -10.74
CA GLN A 158 -10.74 -24.60 -11.47
C GLN A 158 -10.63 -25.27 -12.87
N PRO A 159 -11.70 -25.81 -13.47
CA PRO A 159 -11.63 -26.44 -14.78
C PRO A 159 -11.14 -25.46 -15.87
N PRO A 160 -10.39 -25.93 -16.89
CA PRO A 160 -9.76 -25.10 -17.92
C PRO A 160 -10.73 -24.34 -18.85
N ASN A 161 -12.05 -24.57 -18.71
CA ASN A 161 -13.08 -23.95 -19.54
C ASN A 161 -13.94 -22.91 -18.81
N PHE A 162 -13.64 -22.57 -17.55
CA PHE A 162 -14.32 -21.46 -16.87
C PHE A 162 -13.51 -20.19 -17.08
N ALA A 163 -13.73 -19.51 -18.21
CA ALA A 163 -13.26 -18.15 -18.37
C ALA A 163 -13.84 -17.34 -17.19
N PRO A 164 -13.01 -16.79 -16.29
CA PRO A 164 -13.53 -15.89 -15.27
C PRO A 164 -14.29 -14.78 -16.02
N PRO A 165 -15.51 -14.39 -15.58
CA PRO A 165 -16.14 -13.20 -16.13
C PRO A 165 -15.09 -12.09 -16.13
N PHE A 166 -14.84 -11.47 -17.28
CA PHE A 166 -13.92 -10.33 -17.41
C PHE A 166 -14.38 -9.27 -16.41
N GLY A 167 -13.78 -9.28 -15.23
CA GLY A 167 -14.08 -8.42 -14.11
C GLY A 167 -12.85 -7.60 -13.79
N GLY A 168 -13.05 -6.39 -13.28
CA GLY A 168 -11.99 -5.43 -13.02
C GLY A 168 -12.17 -4.17 -13.87
N SER A 169 -11.56 -3.09 -13.41
CA SER A 169 -11.69 -1.78 -14.04
C SER A 169 -10.54 -1.48 -14.98
N TYR A 170 -10.87 -1.06 -16.20
CA TYR A 170 -9.88 -0.70 -17.22
C TYR A 170 -8.91 0.37 -16.68
N GLY A 171 -7.61 0.18 -16.93
CA GLY A 171 -6.52 0.98 -16.35
C GLY A 171 -5.89 0.38 -15.08
N TYR A 172 -6.64 -0.42 -14.31
CA TYR A 172 -6.15 -1.09 -13.08
C TYR A 172 -5.92 -2.59 -13.26
N ILE A 173 -6.43 -3.15 -14.36
CA ILE A 173 -6.28 -4.55 -14.72
C ILE A 173 -4.81 -4.88 -15.02
N ALA A 174 -4.31 -5.94 -14.37
CA ALA A 174 -2.96 -6.45 -14.59
C ALA A 174 -2.80 -7.03 -16.01
N PRO A 175 -1.62 -6.90 -16.65
CA PRO A 175 -1.43 -7.27 -18.05
C PRO A 175 -1.71 -8.77 -18.34
N GLU A 176 -1.51 -9.64 -17.35
CA GLU A 176 -1.81 -11.07 -17.47
C GLU A 176 -3.31 -11.39 -17.61
N TYR A 177 -4.22 -10.45 -17.29
CA TYR A 177 -5.65 -10.64 -17.57
C TYR A 177 -5.92 -10.67 -19.08
N ALA A 178 -5.15 -9.90 -19.86
CA ALA A 178 -5.31 -9.84 -21.31
C ALA A 178 -4.85 -11.14 -22.01
N SER A 179 -3.97 -11.91 -21.36
CA SER A 179 -3.51 -13.22 -21.85
C SER A 179 -4.38 -14.38 -21.35
N MET A 180 -5.58 -14.10 -20.81
CA MET A 180 -6.50 -15.10 -20.23
C MET A 180 -5.89 -15.90 -19.08
N GLN A 181 -4.84 -15.39 -18.44
CA GLN A 181 -4.27 -16.01 -17.25
C GLN A 181 -5.13 -15.68 -16.03
N ARG A 182 -5.10 -16.58 -15.04
CA ARG A 182 -5.97 -16.53 -13.87
C ARG A 182 -5.72 -15.30 -13.00
N ILE A 183 -6.78 -14.81 -12.37
CA ILE A 183 -6.71 -13.79 -11.31
C ILE A 183 -5.97 -14.39 -10.11
N THR A 184 -4.91 -13.72 -9.66
CA THR A 184 -4.12 -14.12 -8.49
C THR A 184 -3.99 -12.99 -7.49
N ALA A 185 -3.45 -13.26 -6.31
CA ALA A 185 -3.07 -12.23 -5.35
C ALA A 185 -2.13 -11.18 -5.98
N LYS A 186 -1.27 -11.58 -6.93
CA LYS A 186 -0.37 -10.66 -7.64
C LYS A 186 -1.10 -9.72 -8.59
N SER A 187 -2.32 -10.04 -9.01
CA SER A 187 -3.14 -9.14 -9.82
C SER A 187 -3.70 -7.99 -8.98
N ASP A 188 -4.16 -8.28 -7.76
CA ASP A 188 -4.53 -7.24 -6.77
C ASP A 188 -3.32 -6.35 -6.41
N VAL A 189 -2.11 -6.92 -6.31
CA VAL A 189 -0.85 -6.15 -6.11
C VAL A 189 -0.65 -5.15 -7.25
N TYR A 190 -0.85 -5.57 -8.51
CA TYR A 190 -0.72 -4.67 -9.65
C TYR A 190 -1.74 -3.53 -9.58
N SER A 191 -3.01 -3.85 -9.31
CA SER A 191 -4.07 -2.85 -9.18
C SER A 191 -3.77 -1.87 -8.05
N TYR A 192 -3.27 -2.34 -6.91
CA TYR A 192 -2.77 -1.48 -5.83
C TYR A 192 -1.61 -0.58 -6.28
N GLY A 193 -0.66 -1.10 -7.06
CA GLY A 193 0.44 -0.31 -7.63
C GLY A 193 -0.07 0.87 -8.47
N VAL A 194 -1.12 0.65 -9.27
CA VAL A 194 -1.78 1.72 -10.03
C VAL A 194 -2.48 2.72 -9.10
N VAL A 195 -3.16 2.26 -8.05
CA VAL A 195 -3.74 3.15 -7.02
C VAL A 195 -2.66 4.02 -6.37
N LEU A 196 -1.51 3.45 -6.03
CA LEU A 196 -0.40 4.20 -5.43
C LEU A 196 0.18 5.24 -6.39
N LEU A 197 0.33 4.90 -7.68
CA LEU A 197 0.71 5.86 -8.71
C LEU A 197 -0.29 7.02 -8.83
N GLU A 198 -1.59 6.73 -8.81
CA GLU A 198 -2.63 7.75 -8.88
C GLU A 198 -2.65 8.67 -7.65
N ILE A 199 -2.38 8.13 -6.45
CA ILE A 199 -2.19 8.92 -5.23
C ILE A 199 -0.98 9.88 -5.37
N LEU A 200 0.14 9.39 -5.88
CA LEU A 200 1.39 10.14 -6.03
C LEU A 200 1.32 11.20 -7.12
N THR A 201 0.73 10.86 -8.27
CA THR A 201 0.70 11.70 -9.47
C THR A 201 -0.54 12.60 -9.52
N GLY A 202 -1.59 12.25 -8.79
CA GLY A 202 -2.89 12.92 -8.87
C GLY A 202 -3.58 12.74 -10.23
N ARG A 203 -3.16 11.77 -11.04
CA ARG A 203 -3.68 11.54 -12.39
C ARG A 203 -4.44 10.23 -12.49
N HIS A 204 -5.60 10.27 -13.13
CA HIS A 204 -6.38 9.06 -13.40
C HIS A 204 -5.63 8.18 -14.41
N PRO A 205 -5.69 6.83 -14.33
CA PRO A 205 -4.94 5.94 -15.23
C PRO A 205 -5.22 6.13 -16.72
N LEU A 206 -6.39 6.68 -17.03
CA LEU A 206 -6.90 6.96 -18.37
C LEU A 206 -7.04 8.48 -18.63
N ASP A 207 -6.32 9.31 -17.89
CA ASP A 207 -6.34 10.77 -18.06
C ASP A 207 -5.92 11.14 -19.50
N PRO A 208 -6.82 11.73 -20.31
CA PRO A 208 -6.53 12.06 -21.71
C PRO A 208 -5.49 13.18 -21.86
N THR A 209 -5.17 13.90 -20.76
CA THR A 209 -4.14 14.94 -20.75
C THR A 209 -2.72 14.39 -20.61
N LEU A 210 -2.57 13.08 -20.40
CA LEU A 210 -1.28 12.43 -20.34
C LEU A 210 -0.53 12.57 -21.68
N PRO A 211 0.80 12.86 -21.65
CA PRO A 211 1.59 13.03 -22.85
C PRO A 211 1.45 11.86 -23.84
N GLY A 212 1.19 12.19 -25.10
CA GLY A 212 1.05 11.22 -26.18
C GLY A 212 -0.21 10.35 -26.10
N GLY A 213 -1.21 10.71 -25.27
CA GLY A 213 -2.43 9.92 -25.09
C GLY A 213 -2.17 8.55 -24.45
N THR A 214 -1.05 8.41 -23.74
CA THR A 214 -0.63 7.15 -23.12
C THR A 214 -1.38 6.91 -21.80
N HIS A 215 -1.48 5.65 -21.38
CA HIS A 215 -1.96 5.30 -20.04
C HIS A 215 -0.93 5.64 -18.96
N LEU A 216 -1.39 5.94 -17.74
CA LEU A 216 -0.53 6.34 -16.60
C LEU A 216 0.68 5.42 -16.39
N VAL A 217 0.45 4.11 -16.40
CA VAL A 217 1.51 3.10 -16.22
C VAL A 217 2.58 3.21 -17.32
N GLN A 218 2.16 3.42 -18.57
CA GLN A 218 3.09 3.55 -19.68
C GLN A 218 3.85 4.87 -19.60
N TRP A 219 3.16 5.97 -19.29
CA TRP A 219 3.77 7.29 -19.10
C TRP A 219 4.86 7.27 -18.02
N VAL A 220 4.59 6.67 -16.86
CA VAL A 220 5.57 6.51 -15.77
C VAL A 220 6.77 5.67 -16.21
N ARG A 221 6.54 4.52 -16.86
CA ARG A 221 7.64 3.66 -17.34
C ARG A 221 8.52 4.39 -18.35
N ASP A 222 7.91 5.06 -19.31
CA ASP A 222 8.57 5.87 -20.33
C ASP A 222 9.44 6.98 -19.72
N HIS A 223 8.91 7.68 -18.71
CA HIS A 223 9.62 8.75 -18.00
C HIS A 223 10.87 8.22 -17.30
N LEU A 224 10.74 7.10 -16.57
CA LEU A 224 11.84 6.46 -15.87
C LEU A 224 12.88 5.84 -16.82
N GLN A 225 12.44 5.22 -17.93
CA GLN A 225 13.34 4.66 -18.95
C GLN A 225 14.18 5.74 -19.64
N ARG A 226 13.62 6.93 -19.84
CA ARG A 226 14.35 8.10 -20.36
C ARG A 226 15.25 8.77 -19.31
N LYS A 227 15.28 8.26 -18.09
CA LYS A 227 16.05 8.79 -16.96
C LYS A 227 15.74 10.26 -16.65
N LEU A 228 14.48 10.66 -16.85
CA LEU A 228 13.99 11.96 -16.43
C LEU A 228 13.83 12.01 -14.91
N ASP A 229 13.74 13.22 -14.34
CA ASP A 229 13.65 13.39 -12.89
C ASP A 229 12.32 12.78 -12.37
N PRO A 230 12.36 11.80 -11.46
CA PRO A 230 11.15 11.20 -10.89
C PRO A 230 10.24 12.20 -10.17
N ILE A 231 10.76 13.34 -9.70
CA ILE A 231 9.97 14.41 -9.07
C ILE A 231 8.93 14.99 -10.05
N ASP A 232 9.23 14.98 -11.36
CA ASP A 232 8.31 15.45 -12.39
C ASP A 232 7.03 14.60 -12.52
N LEU A 233 7.04 13.37 -11.99
CA LEU A 233 5.86 12.51 -11.95
C LEU A 233 4.89 12.88 -10.82
N LEU A 234 5.39 13.54 -9.76
CA LEU A 234 4.58 13.86 -8.59
C LEU A 234 3.52 14.91 -8.90
N ASP A 235 2.37 14.78 -8.26
CA ASP A 235 1.28 15.76 -8.32
C ASP A 235 1.83 17.15 -7.99
N PRO A 236 1.58 18.18 -8.82
CA PRO A 236 1.99 19.55 -8.53
C PRO A 236 1.58 20.04 -7.13
N ARG A 237 0.47 19.55 -6.57
CA ARG A 237 0.00 19.85 -5.20
C ARG A 237 0.90 19.30 -4.09
N LEU A 238 1.74 18.33 -4.43
CA LEU A 238 2.71 17.69 -3.53
C LEU A 238 4.13 18.25 -3.70
N ARG A 239 4.38 19.10 -4.70
CA ARG A 239 5.69 19.71 -4.94
C ARG A 239 5.96 20.86 -3.96
N GLY A 240 7.24 21.17 -3.73
CA GLY A 240 7.66 22.24 -2.81
C GLY A 240 7.55 21.87 -1.32
N ARG A 241 7.39 20.59 -1.01
CA ARG A 241 7.45 20.04 0.36
C ARG A 241 8.91 19.87 0.81
N PRO A 242 9.17 19.71 2.13
CA PRO A 242 10.51 19.45 2.63
C PRO A 242 11.14 18.22 1.97
N ASP A 243 12.46 18.25 1.78
CA ASP A 243 13.20 17.17 1.11
C ASP A 243 12.92 15.79 1.70
N SER A 244 12.73 15.69 3.02
CA SER A 244 12.35 14.44 3.68
C SER A 244 11.05 13.86 3.13
N GLN A 245 10.01 14.67 2.97
CA GLN A 245 8.73 14.23 2.39
C GLN A 245 8.87 13.88 0.91
N ILE A 246 9.70 14.62 0.17
CA ILE A 246 9.99 14.26 -1.23
C ILE A 246 10.67 12.89 -1.29
N GLN A 247 11.62 12.59 -0.41
CA GLN A 247 12.23 11.26 -0.34
C GLN A 247 11.20 10.16 -0.01
N GLU A 248 10.28 10.40 0.93
CA GLU A 248 9.17 9.46 1.22
C GLU A 248 8.32 9.19 -0.04
N MET A 249 7.98 10.23 -0.79
CA MET A 249 7.22 10.12 -2.05
C MET A 249 7.98 9.31 -3.11
N LEU A 250 9.30 9.52 -3.22
CA LEU A 250 10.14 8.78 -4.16
C LEU A 250 10.29 7.31 -3.77
N GLN A 251 10.39 7.00 -2.48
CA GLN A 251 10.37 5.62 -1.99
C GLN A 251 9.01 4.95 -2.26
N ALA A 252 7.90 5.65 -2.02
CA ALA A 252 6.57 5.16 -2.36
C ALA A 252 6.39 4.95 -3.88
N LEU A 253 6.95 5.85 -4.70
CA LEU A 253 6.99 5.70 -6.15
C LEU A 253 7.77 4.43 -6.54
N ALA A 254 8.93 4.17 -5.95
CA ALA A 254 9.69 2.94 -6.20
C ALA A 254 8.88 1.68 -5.86
N ILE A 255 8.19 1.67 -4.71
CA ILE A 255 7.30 0.56 -4.32
C ILE A 255 6.18 0.38 -5.34
N SER A 256 5.56 1.47 -5.83
CA SER A 256 4.52 1.40 -6.84
C SER A 256 5.02 0.77 -8.14
N VAL A 257 6.24 1.11 -8.57
CA VAL A 257 6.89 0.57 -9.77
C VAL A 257 7.15 -0.94 -9.64
N LEU A 258 7.54 -1.41 -8.46
CA LEU A 258 7.66 -2.86 -8.17
C LEU A 258 6.31 -3.57 -8.26
N CYS A 259 5.24 -2.94 -7.77
CA CYS A 259 3.89 -3.50 -7.83
C CYS A 259 3.36 -3.62 -9.26
N ILE A 260 3.68 -2.67 -10.14
CA ILE A 260 3.23 -2.66 -11.54
C ILE A 260 4.18 -3.42 -12.49
N CYS A 261 5.05 -4.31 -11.99
CA CYS A 261 5.90 -5.14 -12.85
C CYS A 261 5.04 -5.98 -13.85
N PRO A 262 5.41 -6.06 -15.15
CA PRO A 262 4.65 -6.84 -16.12
C PRO A 262 4.53 -8.32 -15.75
N ARG A 263 5.59 -8.90 -15.18
CA ARG A 263 5.61 -10.28 -14.70
C ARG A 263 5.06 -10.33 -13.28
N ALA A 264 4.04 -11.18 -13.06
CA ALA A 264 3.38 -11.30 -11.76
C ALA A 264 4.31 -11.84 -10.66
N ASP A 265 5.25 -12.73 -11.00
CA ASP A 265 6.19 -13.32 -10.04
C ASP A 265 7.15 -12.28 -9.45
N ASP A 266 7.52 -11.28 -10.23
CA ASP A 266 8.47 -10.23 -9.84
C ASP A 266 7.83 -9.18 -8.90
N ARG A 267 6.49 -9.17 -8.80
CA ARG A 267 5.77 -8.26 -7.90
C ARG A 267 5.95 -8.71 -6.44
N PRO A 268 6.11 -7.79 -5.47
CA PRO A 268 6.12 -8.13 -4.05
C PRO A 268 4.78 -8.71 -3.59
N THR A 269 4.74 -9.32 -2.40
CA THR A 269 3.46 -9.65 -1.75
C THR A 269 2.83 -8.40 -1.14
N MET A 270 1.51 -8.37 -0.93
CA MET A 270 0.89 -7.21 -0.26
C MET A 270 1.36 -7.04 1.19
N LYS A 271 1.73 -8.13 1.87
CA LYS A 271 2.39 -8.06 3.18
C LYS A 271 3.73 -7.31 3.11
N ASP A 272 4.54 -7.60 2.09
CA ASP A 272 5.82 -6.90 1.89
C ASP A 272 5.59 -5.43 1.51
N VAL A 273 4.65 -5.14 0.62
CA VAL A 273 4.28 -3.75 0.24
C VAL A 273 3.86 -2.94 1.47
N ALA A 274 2.98 -3.51 2.31
CA ALA A 274 2.54 -2.88 3.55
C ALA A 274 3.68 -2.69 4.56
N ALA A 275 4.68 -3.58 4.59
CA ALA A 275 5.84 -3.44 5.45
C ALA A 275 6.80 -2.36 4.92
N LEU A 276 7.12 -2.39 3.63
CA LEU A 276 7.97 -1.41 2.95
C LEU A 276 7.43 0.01 3.10
N LEU A 277 6.12 0.19 2.90
CA LEU A 277 5.50 1.50 3.09
C LEU A 277 5.66 1.98 4.53
N ARG A 278 5.32 1.18 5.54
CA ARG A 278 5.50 1.57 6.95
C ARG A 278 6.95 1.91 7.30
N GLU A 279 7.91 1.19 6.73
CA GLU A 279 9.34 1.38 7.03
C GLU A 279 9.87 2.72 6.54
N ILE A 280 9.26 3.33 5.50
CA ILE A 280 9.63 4.68 5.01
C ILE A 280 9.66 5.72 6.14
N ARG A 281 8.71 5.64 7.07
CA ARG A 281 8.57 6.59 8.18
C ARG A 281 8.98 6.02 9.53
N ARG A 282 9.52 4.81 9.56
CA ARG A 282 9.98 4.24 10.83
C ARG A 282 11.23 5.01 11.25
N PRO A 283 11.28 5.55 12.48
CA PRO A 283 12.54 6.05 13.01
C PRO A 283 13.52 4.87 13.00
N ALA A 284 14.71 5.07 12.41
CA ALA A 284 15.79 4.12 12.53
C ALA A 284 15.92 3.81 14.02
N VAL A 285 15.63 2.57 14.41
CA VAL A 285 15.82 2.15 15.80
C VAL A 285 17.27 2.44 16.09
N ASP A 286 17.54 3.30 17.08
CA ASP A 286 18.89 3.56 17.56
C ASP A 286 19.60 2.21 17.69
N GLU A 287 20.57 1.96 16.81
CA GLU A 287 21.53 0.90 17.10
C GLU A 287 22.09 1.23 18.49
N PRO A 288 22.11 0.28 19.43
CA PRO A 288 22.66 0.56 20.75
C PRO A 288 24.08 1.07 20.54
N GLN A 289 24.28 2.36 20.81
CA GLN A 289 25.59 2.98 20.80
C GLN A 289 26.46 2.12 21.70
N LYS A 290 27.44 1.46 21.08
CA LYS A 290 28.45 0.69 21.80
C LYS A 290 29.06 1.64 22.81
N GLU A 291 28.81 1.39 24.11
CA GLU A 291 29.43 2.18 25.17
C GLU A 291 30.93 2.29 24.89
N PRO A 292 31.54 3.47 25.02
CA PRO A 292 32.97 3.59 24.93
C PRO A 292 33.56 2.78 26.09
N THR A 293 34.11 1.61 25.77
CA THR A 293 34.82 0.76 26.72
C THR A 293 35.88 1.60 27.42
N GLY A 294 35.73 1.72 28.74
CA GLY A 294 36.49 2.63 29.59
C GLY A 294 38.00 2.46 29.50
N ALA A 295 38.67 3.57 29.81
CA ALA A 295 40.11 3.69 30.02
C ALA A 295 40.65 2.60 30.99
N PRO A 296 41.93 2.22 30.87
CA PRO A 296 42.49 1.13 31.65
C PRO A 296 42.58 1.48 33.14
N ALA A 297 42.33 0.48 33.98
CA ALA A 297 42.40 0.58 35.44
C ALA A 297 43.80 0.96 35.95
N PRO A 298 43.92 1.72 37.05
CA PRO A 298 45.21 2.06 37.63
C PRO A 298 45.84 0.83 38.32
N ALA A 299 47.16 0.69 38.13
CA ALA A 299 47.96 -0.39 38.69
C ALA A 299 47.97 -0.36 40.23
N ALA A 300 47.89 -1.55 40.83
CA ALA A 300 47.90 -1.76 42.27
C ALA A 300 49.23 -1.31 42.91
N ALA A 301 49.11 -0.54 44.00
CA ALA A 301 50.22 -0.13 44.85
C ALA A 301 50.65 -1.26 45.79
N PHE A 302 51.96 -1.57 45.83
CA PHE A 302 52.58 -2.39 46.87
C PHE A 302 53.13 -1.49 47.99
N PRO A 303 53.09 -1.91 49.27
CA PRO A 303 53.52 -1.08 50.39
C PRO A 303 55.03 -1.16 50.62
N ALA A 304 55.58 -0.03 51.08
CA ALA A 304 56.99 0.18 51.43
C ALA A 304 57.38 -0.48 52.78
N PRO A 305 58.70 -0.60 53.03
CA PRO A 305 59.21 -0.26 54.36
C PRO A 305 60.41 0.71 54.36
N SER A 306 60.22 1.80 55.10
CA SER A 306 61.12 2.55 56.00
C SER A 306 62.66 2.56 55.83
N THR A 307 63.17 3.73 55.41
CA THR A 307 64.20 4.64 56.04
C THR A 307 65.59 4.13 56.48
N PRO A 308 66.62 4.99 56.70
CA PRO A 308 66.82 6.40 56.30
C PRO A 308 68.27 6.76 55.82
N PHE A 309 68.46 8.06 55.52
CA PHE A 309 69.64 8.90 55.82
C PHE A 309 70.69 9.22 54.72
N LYS A 310 70.90 10.55 54.58
CA LYS A 310 72.10 11.33 54.18
C LYS A 310 72.60 11.30 52.73
N GLY A 311 72.81 12.52 52.20
CA GLY A 311 73.98 12.80 51.34
C GLY A 311 73.75 13.86 50.26
N SER A 312 74.42 14.99 50.44
CA SER A 312 74.65 16.10 49.49
C SER A 312 75.05 15.68 48.07
N SER A 313 74.76 16.51 47.05
CA SER A 313 75.76 17.42 46.46
C SER A 313 75.28 18.06 45.14
N ASN A 314 75.72 19.30 44.96
CA ASN A 314 75.71 20.16 43.78
C ASN A 314 76.00 19.46 42.45
N CYS A 315 75.47 19.99 41.33
CA CYS A 315 76.28 20.77 40.39
C CYS A 315 75.45 21.33 39.22
N SER A 316 75.68 22.63 39.00
CA SER A 316 75.31 23.49 37.88
C SER A 316 75.84 23.05 36.53
N PHE A 317 75.15 23.40 35.44
CA PHE A 317 75.79 24.05 34.28
C PHE A 317 74.77 24.85 33.47
N ALA A 318 75.14 26.10 33.18
CA ALA A 318 74.44 27.03 32.32
C ALA A 318 75.08 27.04 30.93
N MET A 319 74.33 27.37 29.89
CA MET A 319 74.82 28.28 28.85
C MET A 319 73.64 28.88 28.08
N SER A 320 73.46 30.18 28.28
CA SER A 320 72.79 31.10 27.38
C SER A 320 73.88 31.73 26.53
N ASP A 321 73.61 32.03 25.26
CA ASP A 321 74.30 33.12 24.57
C ASP A 321 73.27 34.00 23.87
N TYR A 322 73.53 35.30 23.95
CA TYR A 322 72.67 36.43 23.62
C TYR A 322 73.40 37.36 22.64
N SER A 323 72.61 38.12 21.86
CA SER A 323 72.96 39.31 21.05
C SER A 323 73.75 39.11 19.74
N SER A 324 73.47 39.87 18.67
CA SER A 324 72.72 41.14 18.52
C SER A 324 71.73 41.12 17.36
#